data_AF-A0A9P4YRE8-F1
#
_entry.id   AF-A0A9P4YRE8-F1
#
_cell.length_a   1.000
_cell.length_b   1.000
_cell.length_c   1.000
_cell.angle_alpha   90.00
_cell.angle_beta   90.00
_cell.angle_gamma   90.00
#
_symmetry.space_group_name_H-M   'P 1'
#
loop_
_entity.id
_entity.type
_entity.pdbx_description
1 polymer ?
#
loop_
_entity_poly.entity_id
_entity_poly.type
_entity_poly.pdbx_seq_one_letter_code
_entity_poly.pdbx_strand_id
1 'polypeptide(L)'
;MDTQRRLGDLEVAFNRIITLDAGSHRVASASPPEEAAQRQSVDDEDGGVPMEEPVQDAWEKPVLVHDVAPRKDTKDVVDGTNFKVGEPVDERLALCPWHNVQSYPNCFVGKANKTDNFSPPSFYFYDPAKVDERPYLFVPTAQFEDYLDDINARLDIRLSLPNRANLERFILRFDRGMPRPRYWKRAVETEDIRPDGPWPGVYAADIDVFNSATLPARDELVRKLRCARTSPFIEEKRRKAKERSEQKRVERGQMLHQTQVLFGLRGEDGEEQEKVWDTNGSKAIERPVFVCFDIEAFERPPNPVSEVGIAVFDSQLVNEVPHGTCGRDWWPVIKAHHLRIREYSGLVNRVFVKGCPGDFNFG
;
A
#
# COMPACT_ATOMS: atom_id res chain seq x y z
N MET A 1 -32.60 3.19 -29.09
CA MET A 1 -32.95 3.22 -27.65
C MET A 1 -31.77 2.84 -26.73
N ASP A 2 -30.79 2.06 -27.18
CA ASP A 2 -29.70 1.56 -26.33
C ASP A 2 -28.55 2.57 -26.11
N THR A 3 -28.28 3.43 -27.11
CA THR A 3 -27.16 4.39 -27.06
C THR A 3 -27.31 5.46 -25.97
N GLN A 4 -28.52 5.97 -25.75
CA GLN A 4 -28.79 6.99 -24.72
C GLN A 4 -28.70 6.42 -23.30
N ARG A 5 -29.09 5.16 -23.10
CA ARG A 5 -28.97 4.49 -21.80
C ARG A 5 -27.50 4.27 -21.44
N ARG A 6 -26.70 3.79 -22.39
CA ARG A 6 -25.24 3.60 -22.23
C ARG A 6 -24.49 4.91 -22.01
N LEU A 7 -24.93 6.00 -22.64
CA LEU A 7 -24.42 7.34 -22.36
C LEU A 7 -24.70 7.77 -20.92
N GLY A 8 -25.92 7.57 -20.43
CA GLY A 8 -26.28 7.87 -19.04
C GLY A 8 -25.46 7.06 -18.02
N ASP A 9 -25.23 5.77 -18.28
CA ASP A 9 -24.41 4.93 -17.39
C ASP A 9 -22.94 5.39 -17.35
N LEU A 10 -22.41 5.89 -18.47
CA LEU A 10 -21.06 6.47 -18.54
C LEU A 10 -20.98 7.84 -17.84
N GLU A 11 -21.99 8.70 -17.98
CA GLU A 11 -22.02 10.00 -17.29
C GLU A 11 -22.05 9.84 -15.76
N VAL A 12 -22.75 8.81 -15.27
CA VAL A 12 -22.77 8.44 -13.85
C VAL A 12 -21.42 7.88 -13.39
N ALA A 13 -20.78 7.02 -14.19
CA ALA A 13 -19.49 6.43 -13.85
C ALA A 13 -18.33 7.44 -13.82
N PHE A 14 -18.37 8.46 -14.69
CA PHE A 14 -17.30 9.46 -14.84
C PHE A 14 -17.62 10.83 -14.23
N ASN A 15 -18.83 11.00 -13.68
CA ASN A 15 -19.34 12.24 -13.07
C ASN A 15 -19.17 13.49 -13.98
N ARG A 16 -19.38 13.31 -15.28
CA ARG A 16 -19.28 14.36 -16.32
C ARG A 16 -20.25 14.08 -17.46
N ILE A 17 -20.79 15.13 -18.08
CA ILE A 17 -21.73 15.05 -19.21
C ILE A 17 -20.95 14.73 -20.50
N ILE A 18 -21.44 13.78 -21.30
CA ILE A 18 -20.81 13.31 -22.54
C ILE A 18 -21.76 13.55 -23.70
N THR A 19 -21.34 14.34 -24.70
CA THR A 19 -22.12 14.58 -25.93
C THR A 19 -21.46 13.91 -27.13
N LEU A 20 -22.23 13.16 -27.92
CA LEU A 20 -21.79 12.59 -29.20
C LEU A 20 -21.97 13.64 -30.32
N ASP A 21 -20.90 13.92 -31.06
CA ASP A 21 -20.95 14.80 -32.23
C ASP A 21 -21.46 14.02 -33.46
N ALA A 22 -22.47 14.54 -34.14
CA ALA A 22 -23.16 13.88 -35.25
C ALA A 22 -22.62 14.39 -36.59
N GLY A 23 -21.41 13.96 -36.95
CA GLY A 23 -20.81 14.23 -38.27
C GLY A 23 -21.27 13.23 -39.33
N SER A 24 -22.04 13.72 -40.30
CA SER A 24 -22.55 12.97 -41.46
C SER A 24 -21.46 12.57 -42.46
N HIS A 25 -21.38 11.30 -42.89
CA HIS A 25 -20.89 10.95 -44.22
C HIS A 25 -21.62 9.72 -44.80
N ARG A 26 -21.86 9.80 -46.11
CA ARG A 26 -22.79 9.01 -46.94
C ARG A 26 -22.37 7.54 -47.06
N VAL A 27 -23.39 6.67 -47.01
CA VAL A 27 -23.35 5.25 -47.36
C VAL A 27 -23.05 5.09 -48.86
N ALA A 28 -22.06 4.28 -49.20
CA ALA A 28 -21.94 3.66 -50.52
C ALA A 28 -22.15 2.15 -50.36
N SER A 29 -23.18 1.66 -51.05
CA SER A 29 -23.57 0.26 -51.12
C SER A 29 -22.55 -0.57 -51.89
N ALA A 30 -22.15 -1.73 -51.36
CA ALA A 30 -21.60 -2.82 -52.15
C ALA A 30 -22.12 -4.16 -51.62
N SER A 31 -22.67 -4.96 -52.52
CA SER A 31 -23.24 -6.29 -52.32
C SER A 31 -22.15 -7.36 -52.10
N PRO A 32 -22.47 -8.52 -51.51
CA PRO A 32 -21.48 -9.52 -51.10
C PRO A 32 -21.18 -10.55 -52.20
N PRO A 33 -20.04 -11.25 -52.16
CA PRO A 33 -19.92 -12.56 -52.75
C PRO A 33 -19.87 -13.68 -51.70
N GLU A 34 -20.80 -14.60 -51.93
CA GLU A 34 -20.90 -16.03 -51.68
C GLU A 34 -19.75 -16.83 -51.07
N GLU A 35 -20.20 -17.81 -50.28
CA GLU A 35 -19.51 -18.96 -49.68
C GLU A 35 -18.58 -19.74 -50.62
N ALA A 36 -17.49 -20.26 -50.05
CA ALA A 36 -17.01 -21.59 -50.39
C ALA A 36 -16.39 -22.26 -49.15
N ALA A 37 -17.06 -23.32 -48.71
CA ALA A 37 -16.59 -24.24 -47.70
C ALA A 37 -15.42 -25.09 -48.23
N GLN A 38 -14.39 -25.30 -47.40
CA GLN A 38 -13.58 -26.52 -47.48
C GLN A 38 -12.99 -26.86 -46.11
N ARG A 39 -13.58 -27.92 -45.54
CA ARG A 39 -13.05 -28.68 -44.40
C ARG A 39 -11.83 -29.45 -44.87
N GLN A 40 -10.72 -29.36 -44.14
CA GLN A 40 -9.73 -30.44 -44.08
C GLN A 40 -9.25 -30.61 -42.64
N SER A 41 -9.46 -31.84 -42.16
CA SER A 41 -8.94 -32.47 -40.97
C SER A 41 -7.45 -32.76 -41.10
N VAL A 42 -6.66 -32.50 -40.05
CA VAL A 42 -5.43 -33.27 -39.77
C VAL A 42 -5.25 -33.38 -38.25
N ASP A 43 -5.49 -34.62 -37.81
CA ASP A 43 -4.84 -35.44 -36.78
C ASP A 43 -3.95 -34.84 -35.68
N ASP A 44 -4.20 -35.42 -34.49
CA ASP A 44 -3.47 -35.37 -33.24
C ASP A 44 -1.98 -35.72 -33.39
N GLU A 45 -1.09 -34.91 -32.78
CA GLU A 45 0.13 -35.44 -32.18
C GLU A 45 0.33 -34.87 -30.77
N ASP A 46 0.36 -35.83 -29.85
CA ASP A 46 0.60 -35.80 -28.43
C ASP A 46 2.04 -35.37 -28.13
N GLY A 47 2.20 -34.29 -27.38
CA GLY A 47 3.49 -33.68 -27.04
C GLY A 47 3.47 -33.16 -25.61
N GLY A 48 3.39 -34.08 -24.65
CA GLY A 48 3.41 -33.79 -23.22
C GLY A 48 4.66 -32.99 -22.80
N VAL A 49 4.43 -31.76 -22.34
CA VAL A 49 5.43 -30.96 -21.62
C VAL A 49 5.19 -31.14 -20.11
N PRO A 50 6.22 -31.41 -19.29
CA PRO A 50 6.03 -31.68 -17.86
C PRO A 50 5.48 -30.44 -17.14
N MET A 51 4.43 -30.64 -16.33
CA MET A 51 3.95 -29.66 -15.35
C MET A 51 5.09 -29.32 -14.39
N GLU A 52 5.67 -28.13 -14.52
CA GLU A 52 6.42 -27.51 -13.42
C GLU A 52 5.40 -27.05 -12.36
N GLU A 53 5.58 -27.55 -11.14
CA GLU A 53 4.76 -27.23 -9.99
C GLU A 53 4.74 -25.70 -9.75
N PRO A 54 3.57 -25.09 -9.47
CA PRO A 54 3.52 -23.68 -9.17
C PRO A 54 4.29 -23.42 -7.88
N VAL A 55 5.33 -22.58 -7.99
CA VAL A 55 6.07 -22.02 -6.87
C VAL A 55 5.05 -21.39 -5.92
N GLN A 56 4.85 -22.07 -4.79
CA GLN A 56 4.00 -21.57 -3.71
C GLN A 56 4.55 -20.22 -3.27
N ASP A 57 3.81 -19.17 -3.60
CA ASP A 57 3.99 -17.82 -3.09
C ASP A 57 4.13 -17.89 -1.56
N ALA A 58 5.34 -17.60 -1.07
CA ALA A 58 5.70 -17.62 0.34
C ALA A 58 5.03 -16.45 1.08
N TRP A 59 3.74 -16.58 1.37
CA TRP A 59 2.99 -15.72 2.29
C TRP A 59 2.95 -16.26 3.72
N GLU A 60 4.02 -16.89 4.18
CA GLU A 60 4.20 -17.15 5.61
C GLU A 60 5.66 -17.02 5.99
N LYS A 61 6.00 -15.92 6.67
CA LYS A 61 6.73 -15.95 7.95
C LYS A 61 6.32 -14.71 8.78
N PRO A 62 5.54 -14.84 9.86
CA PRO A 62 5.63 -13.86 10.94
C PRO A 62 7.10 -13.82 11.36
N VAL A 63 7.69 -12.62 11.38
CA VAL A 63 9.07 -12.44 11.81
C VAL A 63 9.22 -13.06 13.19
N LEU A 64 10.05 -14.09 13.29
CA LEU A 64 10.31 -14.87 14.49
C LEU A 64 10.72 -13.95 15.64
N VAL A 65 9.80 -13.84 16.59
CA VAL A 65 9.98 -14.02 18.03
C VAL A 65 11.37 -14.62 18.34
N HIS A 66 12.24 -13.82 18.92
CA HIS A 66 13.40 -14.35 19.66
C HIS A 66 13.00 -14.49 21.12
N ASP A 67 13.44 -15.59 21.75
CA ASP A 67 13.23 -15.87 23.17
C ASP A 67 13.74 -14.73 24.05
N VAL A 68 12.80 -13.87 24.46
CA VAL A 68 12.98 -13.00 25.62
C VAL A 68 12.31 -13.74 26.76
N ALA A 69 13.13 -14.28 27.67
CA ALA A 69 12.65 -14.82 28.93
C ALA A 69 11.74 -13.78 29.62
N PRO A 70 10.71 -14.19 30.37
CA PRO A 70 9.89 -13.25 31.13
C PRO A 70 10.81 -12.36 31.96
N ARG A 71 10.65 -11.04 31.81
CA ARG A 71 11.45 -10.06 32.55
C ARG A 71 11.21 -10.31 34.03
N LYS A 72 12.29 -10.45 34.81
CA LYS A 72 12.18 -10.45 36.27
C LYS A 72 11.56 -9.13 36.68
N ASP A 73 10.37 -9.18 37.31
CA ASP A 73 9.65 -8.09 37.97
C ASP A 73 10.29 -6.71 37.79
N THR A 74 9.87 -5.94 36.79
CA THR A 74 10.11 -4.49 36.69
C THR A 74 9.23 -3.77 37.71
N LYS A 75 9.45 -4.05 39.00
CA LYS A 75 8.84 -3.30 40.12
C LYS A 75 9.42 -1.90 40.31
N ASP A 76 10.25 -1.43 39.38
CA ASP A 76 10.64 -0.03 39.27
C ASP A 76 9.61 0.75 38.42
N VAL A 77 8.32 0.55 38.73
CA VAL A 77 7.28 1.49 38.29
C VAL A 77 7.71 2.83 38.88
N VAL A 78 8.07 3.77 38.01
CA VAL A 78 8.47 5.11 38.43
C VAL A 78 7.28 5.72 39.17
N ASP A 79 7.36 5.70 40.50
CA ASP A 79 6.28 6.20 41.33
C ASP A 79 6.22 7.72 41.20
N GLY A 80 5.32 8.18 40.33
CA GLY A 80 5.05 9.59 40.06
C GLY A 80 4.54 10.37 41.28
N THR A 81 4.24 9.71 42.41
CA THR A 81 3.73 10.36 43.63
C THR A 81 4.70 11.35 44.25
N ASN A 82 6.00 11.13 44.07
CA ASN A 82 7.04 11.96 44.68
C ASN A 82 7.56 13.08 43.77
N PHE A 83 7.15 13.12 42.50
CA PHE A 83 7.61 14.14 41.56
C PHE A 83 6.80 15.43 41.69
N LYS A 84 7.52 16.56 41.75
CA LYS A 84 6.91 17.89 41.65
C LYS A 84 6.83 18.33 40.20
N VAL A 85 5.74 19.02 39.82
CA VAL A 85 5.61 19.58 38.47
C VAL A 85 6.80 20.50 38.17
N GLY A 86 7.45 20.28 37.03
CA GLY A 86 8.65 21.01 36.62
C GLY A 86 9.95 20.45 37.17
N GLU A 87 9.93 19.42 38.01
CA GLU A 87 11.13 18.78 38.53
C GLU A 87 11.89 18.04 37.41
N PRO A 88 13.22 18.27 37.25
CA PRO A 88 14.00 17.59 36.23
C PRO A 88 14.18 16.11 36.57
N VAL A 89 14.07 15.25 35.55
CA VAL A 89 14.28 13.80 35.70
C VAL A 89 15.70 13.48 36.21
N ASP A 90 15.80 12.47 37.07
CA ASP A 90 17.06 11.85 37.48
C ASP A 90 17.87 11.27 36.31
N GLU A 91 19.21 11.35 36.37
CA GLU A 91 20.11 10.87 35.30
C GLU A 91 19.96 9.38 34.98
N ARG A 92 19.47 8.59 35.95
CA ARG A 92 19.29 7.13 35.81
C ARG A 92 17.96 6.76 35.19
N LEU A 93 17.02 7.68 35.08
CA LEU A 93 15.72 7.38 34.48
C LEU A 93 15.84 7.37 32.96
N ALA A 94 15.47 6.24 32.36
CA ALA A 94 15.32 6.12 30.92
C ALA A 94 13.94 6.59 30.46
N LEU A 95 13.92 7.36 29.38
CA LEU A 95 12.72 7.93 28.80
C LEU A 95 12.56 7.49 27.35
N CYS A 96 11.33 7.13 27.00
CA CYS A 96 10.91 6.85 25.63
C CYS A 96 10.16 8.06 25.04
N PRO A 97 10.55 8.56 23.85
CA PRO A 97 9.79 9.58 23.14
C PRO A 97 8.36 9.13 22.87
N TRP A 98 7.39 9.98 23.19
CA TRP A 98 5.97 9.69 22.99
C TRP A 98 5.62 9.40 21.53
N HIS A 99 6.23 10.13 20.60
CA HIS A 99 6.08 9.88 19.16
C HIS A 99 6.50 8.46 18.76
N ASN A 100 7.53 7.90 19.41
CA ASN A 100 7.99 6.54 19.15
C ASN A 100 7.02 5.50 19.73
N VAL A 101 6.43 5.77 20.91
CA VAL A 101 5.36 4.95 21.49
C VAL A 101 4.13 4.94 20.59
N GLN A 102 3.64 6.10 20.14
CA GLN A 102 2.47 6.21 19.25
C GLN A 102 2.70 5.52 17.89
N SER A 103 3.93 5.56 17.38
CA SER A 103 4.27 4.89 16.13
C SER A 103 4.52 3.39 16.28
N TYR A 104 4.72 2.89 17.50
CA TYR A 104 5.09 1.51 17.77
C TYR A 104 4.10 0.49 17.18
N PRO A 105 2.77 0.59 17.37
CA PRO A 105 1.85 -0.39 16.78
C PRO A 105 1.93 -0.44 15.25
N ASN A 106 2.11 0.71 14.61
CA ASN A 106 2.16 0.78 13.15
C ASN A 106 3.46 0.21 12.55
N CYS A 107 4.49 0.06 13.38
CA CYS A 107 5.84 -0.36 12.96
C CYS A 107 6.17 -1.79 13.39
N PHE A 108 5.68 -2.23 14.55
CA PHE A 108 6.08 -3.49 15.17
C PHE A 108 4.91 -4.44 15.47
N VAL A 109 3.67 -3.95 15.36
CA VAL A 109 2.48 -4.75 15.62
C VAL A 109 1.72 -4.97 14.30
N GLY A 110 1.39 -6.22 14.00
CA GLY A 110 0.57 -6.54 12.82
C GLY A 110 -0.82 -5.91 12.91
N LYS A 111 -1.51 -5.76 11.76
CA LYS A 111 -2.85 -5.14 11.70
C LYS A 111 -3.89 -5.83 12.61
N ALA A 112 -3.72 -7.13 12.87
CA ALA A 112 -4.63 -7.92 13.69
C ALA A 112 -4.51 -7.63 15.20
N ASN A 113 -3.37 -7.13 15.68
CA ASN A 113 -3.06 -7.02 17.12
C ASN A 113 -2.93 -5.56 17.58
N LYS A 114 -3.44 -4.61 16.80
CA LYS A 114 -3.26 -3.17 17.06
C LYS A 114 -4.08 -2.74 18.27
N THR A 115 -3.41 -2.14 19.26
CA THR A 115 -4.04 -1.49 20.42
C THR A 115 -3.67 -0.02 20.44
N ASP A 116 -4.65 0.88 20.59
CA ASP A 116 -4.43 2.34 20.50
C ASP A 116 -4.33 3.04 21.86
N ASN A 117 -4.36 2.30 22.98
CA ASN A 117 -4.51 2.87 24.33
C ASN A 117 -3.22 2.84 25.15
N PHE A 118 -2.15 3.47 24.66
CA PHE A 118 -0.97 3.70 25.50
C PHE A 118 -1.29 4.68 26.63
N SER A 119 -0.67 4.47 27.80
CA SER A 119 -0.71 5.46 28.88
C SER A 119 -0.11 6.79 28.39
N PRO A 120 -0.73 7.93 28.67
CA PRO A 120 -0.24 9.21 28.20
C PRO A 120 1.11 9.61 28.81
N PRO A 121 1.86 10.51 28.15
CA PRO A 121 3.20 10.90 28.58
C PRO A 121 3.17 11.70 29.88
N SER A 122 4.18 11.51 30.73
CA SER A 122 4.28 12.16 32.05
C SER A 122 5.42 13.19 32.14
N PHE A 123 6.26 13.30 31.10
CA PHE A 123 7.41 14.20 31.07
C PHE A 123 7.42 15.03 29.78
N TYR A 124 7.98 16.24 29.87
CA TYR A 124 8.14 17.15 28.74
C TYR A 124 9.53 17.75 28.67
N PHE A 125 9.95 18.23 27.51
CA PHE A 125 11.22 18.93 27.33
C PHE A 125 11.14 19.94 26.19
N TYR A 126 11.58 21.18 26.44
CA TYR A 126 11.74 22.18 25.39
C TYR A 126 13.14 22.09 24.79
N ASP A 127 13.25 22.27 23.48
CA ASP A 127 14.54 22.49 22.83
C ASP A 127 15.08 23.87 23.25
N PRO A 128 16.20 23.97 23.99
CA PRO A 128 16.73 25.25 24.42
C PRO A 128 17.15 26.15 23.23
N ALA A 129 17.42 25.57 22.06
CA ALA A 129 17.71 26.33 20.84
C ALA A 129 16.45 26.80 20.11
N LYS A 130 15.27 26.27 20.45
CA LYS A 130 13.99 26.49 19.77
C LYS A 130 12.81 26.50 20.74
N VAL A 131 12.86 27.42 21.70
CA VAL A 131 11.88 27.52 22.78
C VAL A 131 10.45 27.83 22.30
N ASP A 132 10.29 28.38 21.09
CA ASP A 132 9.00 28.65 20.46
C ASP A 132 8.35 27.40 19.84
N GLU A 133 9.10 26.30 19.66
CA GLU A 133 8.53 25.02 19.21
C GLU A 133 7.83 24.28 20.36
N ARG A 134 6.91 23.37 20.01
CA ARG A 134 6.22 22.53 20.99
C ARG A 134 7.22 21.63 21.74
N PRO A 135 6.98 21.37 23.04
CA PRO A 135 7.87 20.50 23.79
C PRO A 135 7.78 19.05 23.31
N TYR A 136 8.90 18.34 23.41
CA TYR A 136 8.95 16.90 23.28
C TYR A 136 8.29 16.25 24.47
N LEU A 137 7.52 15.19 24.22
CA LEU A 137 6.85 14.42 25.27
C LEU A 137 7.52 13.07 25.46
N PHE A 138 7.59 12.63 26.70
CA PHE A 138 8.22 11.37 27.08
C PHE A 138 7.38 10.59 28.09
N VAL A 139 7.54 9.28 28.02
CA VAL A 139 7.09 8.32 29.02
C VAL A 139 8.32 7.61 29.58
N PRO A 140 8.37 7.25 30.87
CA PRO A 140 9.36 6.32 31.37
C PRO A 140 9.44 5.06 30.53
N THR A 141 10.66 4.64 30.18
CA THR A 141 10.87 3.41 29.39
C THR A 141 10.25 2.21 30.11
N ALA A 142 10.45 2.09 31.43
CA ALA A 142 9.86 1.02 32.24
C ALA A 142 8.33 0.99 32.14
N GLN A 143 7.66 2.15 32.22
CA GLN A 143 6.20 2.23 32.06
C GLN A 143 5.74 1.76 30.68
N PHE A 144 6.49 2.06 29.62
CA PHE A 144 6.17 1.56 28.28
C PHE A 144 6.38 0.04 28.19
N GLU A 145 7.42 -0.49 28.82
CA GLU A 145 7.68 -1.94 28.88
C GLU A 145 6.60 -2.69 29.67
N ASP A 146 6.17 -2.18 30.81
CA ASP A 146 5.07 -2.75 31.61
C ASP A 146 3.78 -2.80 30.77
N TYR A 147 3.50 -1.74 29.98
CA TYR A 147 2.35 -1.73 29.07
C TYR A 147 2.46 -2.79 27.97
N LEU A 148 3.66 -3.04 27.42
CA LEU A 148 3.86 -4.13 26.47
C LEU A 148 3.63 -5.49 27.13
N ASP A 149 4.08 -5.67 28.37
CA ASP A 149 3.89 -6.90 29.14
C ASP A 149 2.40 -7.13 29.48
N ASP A 150 1.62 -6.07 29.78
CA ASP A 150 0.17 -6.13 29.93
C ASP A 150 -0.54 -6.58 28.64
N ILE A 151 -0.11 -6.07 27.47
CA ILE A 151 -0.64 -6.51 26.18
C ILE A 151 -0.30 -7.98 25.95
N ASN A 152 0.95 -8.37 26.21
CA ASN A 152 1.42 -9.74 26.05
C ASN A 152 0.58 -10.71 26.86
N ALA A 153 0.30 -10.37 28.13
CA ALA A 153 -0.54 -11.18 29.00
C ALA A 153 -1.99 -11.28 28.50
N ARG A 154 -2.54 -10.21 27.92
CA ARG A 154 -3.93 -10.18 27.44
C ARG A 154 -4.16 -10.88 26.11
N LEU A 155 -3.18 -10.83 25.21
CA LEU A 155 -3.32 -11.32 23.84
C LEU A 155 -2.52 -12.61 23.58
N ASP A 156 -1.81 -13.12 24.59
CA ASP A 156 -0.89 -14.26 24.46
C ASP A 156 0.14 -14.06 23.34
N ILE A 157 0.77 -12.88 23.33
CA ILE A 157 1.80 -12.49 22.35
C ILE A 157 3.11 -12.08 23.06
N ARG A 158 4.15 -11.74 22.28
CA ARG A 158 5.48 -11.36 22.79
C ARG A 158 6.04 -10.10 22.14
N LEU A 159 5.49 -8.94 22.52
CA LEU A 159 5.99 -7.61 22.19
C LEU A 159 7.14 -7.22 23.13
N SER A 160 8.16 -6.58 22.57
CA SER A 160 9.29 -6.03 23.33
C SER A 160 9.82 -4.77 22.67
N LEU A 161 10.68 -4.02 23.36
CA LEU A 161 11.42 -2.96 22.70
C LEU A 161 12.27 -3.53 21.54
N PRO A 162 12.43 -2.78 20.44
CA PRO A 162 13.25 -3.23 19.31
C PRO A 162 14.71 -3.38 19.71
N ASN A 163 15.41 -4.37 19.14
CA ASN A 163 16.81 -4.62 19.45
C ASN A 163 17.81 -3.73 18.67
N ARG A 164 19.09 -3.78 19.05
CA ARG A 164 20.25 -3.19 18.37
C ARG A 164 20.11 -1.67 18.13
N ALA A 165 20.33 -1.21 16.89
CA ALA A 165 20.41 0.21 16.52
C ALA A 165 19.13 1.03 16.80
N ASN A 166 18.01 0.34 17.05
CA ASN A 166 16.73 0.97 17.31
C ASN A 166 16.45 1.17 18.79
N LEU A 167 17.11 0.42 19.68
CA LEU A 167 16.89 0.49 21.12
C LEU A 167 17.21 1.88 21.68
N GLU A 168 18.30 2.49 21.18
CA GLU A 168 18.73 3.85 21.55
C GLU A 168 17.69 4.94 21.25
N ARG A 169 16.67 4.64 20.42
CA ARG A 169 15.58 5.59 20.11
C ARG A 169 14.39 5.45 21.05
N PHE A 170 14.28 4.34 21.76
CA PHE A 170 13.26 4.09 22.79
C PHE A 170 13.81 4.31 24.21
N ILE A 171 15.14 4.35 24.35
CA ILE A 171 15.83 4.52 25.63
C ILE A 171 16.73 5.74 25.54
N LEU A 172 16.18 6.90 25.90
CA LEU A 172 16.94 8.14 26.04
C LEU A 172 17.28 8.39 27.51
N ARG A 173 18.55 8.69 27.76
CA ARG A 173 19.07 9.11 29.06
C ARG A 173 19.63 10.51 28.93
N PHE A 174 19.44 11.34 29.94
CA PHE A 174 19.89 12.73 29.93
C PHE A 174 20.93 12.94 31.02
N ASP A 175 22.10 13.42 30.61
CA ASP A 175 23.30 13.50 31.45
C ASP A 175 23.20 14.65 32.46
N ARG A 176 23.82 14.46 33.62
CA ARG A 176 23.91 15.50 34.65
C ARG A 176 24.82 16.64 34.16
N GLY A 177 24.32 17.86 34.26
CA GLY A 177 24.99 19.06 33.75
C GLY A 177 24.48 19.53 32.38
N MET A 178 23.56 18.79 31.75
CA MET A 178 22.75 19.27 30.62
C MET A 178 21.31 19.51 31.05
N PRO A 179 20.52 20.30 30.30
CA PRO A 179 19.08 20.39 30.54
C PRO A 179 18.43 19.02 30.37
N ARG A 180 17.46 18.71 31.23
CA ARG A 180 16.81 17.39 31.27
C ARG A 180 15.29 17.57 31.18
N PRO A 181 14.55 16.57 30.68
CA PRO A 181 13.10 16.59 30.71
C PRO A 181 12.58 16.85 32.12
N ARG A 182 11.38 17.39 32.22
CA ARG A 182 10.76 17.76 33.49
C ARG A 182 9.45 17.03 33.64
N TYR A 183 9.12 16.68 34.88
CA TYR A 183 7.86 16.04 35.19
C TYR A 183 6.70 16.99 34.90
N TRP A 184 5.67 16.49 34.23
CA TRP A 184 4.47 17.25 33.89
C TRP A 184 3.31 16.92 34.85
N LYS A 185 2.71 15.74 34.70
CA LYS A 185 1.56 15.28 35.49
C LYS A 185 1.34 13.78 35.31
N ARG A 186 0.52 13.18 36.17
CA ARG A 186 0.19 11.75 36.11
C ARG A 186 -0.79 11.45 34.97
N ALA A 187 -0.64 10.25 34.41
CA ALA A 187 -1.50 9.71 33.38
C ALA A 187 -2.98 9.51 33.78
N VAL A 188 -3.29 9.49 35.09
CA VAL A 188 -4.64 9.20 35.61
C VAL A 188 -5.55 10.45 35.59
N GLU A 189 -4.98 11.64 35.41
CA GLU A 189 -5.68 12.93 35.36
C GLU A 189 -6.08 13.27 33.90
N THR A 190 -6.69 12.27 33.25
CA THR A 190 -6.74 12.04 31.79
C THR A 190 -7.65 12.95 30.96
N GLU A 191 -8.11 14.09 31.45
CA GLU A 191 -8.91 15.02 30.62
C GLU A 191 -8.09 16.14 29.96
N ASP A 192 -6.88 16.42 30.47
CA ASP A 192 -6.12 17.64 30.14
C ASP A 192 -4.85 17.40 29.30
N ILE A 193 -4.58 16.20 28.78
CA ILE A 193 -3.46 15.98 27.83
C ILE A 193 -3.98 16.22 26.41
N ARG A 194 -4.49 17.43 26.22
CA ARG A 194 -4.81 17.97 24.92
C ARG A 194 -3.54 18.64 24.36
N PRO A 195 -3.11 18.33 23.13
CA PRO A 195 -1.99 19.02 22.47
C PRO A 195 -2.15 20.56 22.39
N ASP A 196 -3.35 21.04 22.69
CA ASP A 196 -3.89 22.39 22.66
C ASP A 196 -4.10 23.03 24.06
N GLY A 197 -3.77 22.31 25.15
CA GLY A 197 -3.79 22.87 26.51
C GLY A 197 -2.59 23.79 26.83
N PRO A 198 -2.63 24.57 27.93
CA PRO A 198 -1.51 25.41 28.33
C PRO A 198 -0.31 24.55 28.72
N TRP A 199 0.79 24.71 27.98
CA TRP A 199 2.04 24.02 28.26
C TRP A 199 2.77 24.64 29.46
N PRO A 200 3.49 23.84 30.26
CA PRO A 200 4.38 24.39 31.28
C PRO A 200 5.40 25.35 30.68
N GLY A 201 5.76 26.40 31.40
CA GLY A 201 6.74 27.38 30.92
C GLY A 201 8.15 26.81 30.74
N VAL A 202 8.93 27.48 29.90
CA VAL A 202 10.36 27.20 29.71
C VAL A 202 11.16 27.72 30.90
N TYR A 203 12.15 26.95 31.37
CA TYR A 203 13.02 27.36 32.47
C TYR A 203 14.26 28.08 31.93
N ALA A 204 14.49 29.32 32.34
CA ALA A 204 15.68 30.08 31.95
C ALA A 204 16.99 29.34 32.27
N ALA A 205 17.03 28.63 33.42
CA ALA A 205 18.18 27.81 33.81
C ALA A 205 18.53 26.73 32.77
N ASP A 206 17.55 26.16 32.05
CA ASP A 206 17.82 25.17 31.01
C ASP A 206 18.49 25.81 29.79
N ILE A 207 18.11 27.04 29.45
CA ILE A 207 18.73 27.83 28.38
C ILE A 207 20.16 28.21 28.76
N ASP A 208 20.38 28.66 29.99
CA ASP A 208 21.70 29.07 30.49
C ASP A 208 22.68 27.88 30.55
N VAL A 209 22.21 26.73 31.04
CA VAL A 209 23.01 25.49 31.07
C VAL A 209 23.34 25.04 29.64
N PHE A 210 22.38 25.08 28.70
CA PHE A 210 22.65 24.78 27.30
C PHE A 210 23.68 25.72 26.68
N ASN A 211 23.53 27.02 26.91
CA ASN A 211 24.40 28.06 26.35
C ASN A 211 25.79 28.12 26.98
N SER A 212 25.99 27.51 28.15
CA SER A 212 27.30 27.36 28.81
C SER A 212 27.95 25.99 28.56
N ALA A 213 27.20 25.00 28.07
CA ALA A 213 27.71 23.66 27.79
C ALA A 213 28.71 23.62 26.61
N THR A 214 29.54 22.58 26.58
CA THR A 214 30.50 22.34 25.49
C THR A 214 29.79 21.95 24.18
N LEU A 215 30.43 22.18 23.03
CA LEU A 215 29.87 21.81 21.71
C LEU A 215 29.48 20.33 21.63
N PRO A 216 30.31 19.35 22.06
CA PRO A 216 29.93 17.94 22.00
C PRO A 216 28.69 17.61 22.84
N ALA A 217 28.53 18.25 24.00
CA ALA A 217 27.36 18.03 24.86
C ALA A 217 26.08 18.59 24.23
N ARG A 218 26.17 19.74 23.55
CA ARG A 218 25.04 20.30 22.79
C ARG A 218 24.68 19.42 21.60
N ASP A 219 25.66 18.95 20.83
CA ASP A 219 25.45 18.08 19.68
C ASP A 219 24.77 16.77 20.09
N GLU A 220 25.17 16.20 21.23
CA GLU A 220 24.57 14.99 21.77
C GLU A 220 23.10 15.21 22.20
N LEU A 221 22.79 16.35 22.84
CA LEU A 221 21.40 16.70 23.15
C LEU A 221 20.57 16.86 21.87
N VAL A 222 21.07 17.61 20.88
CA VAL A 222 20.39 17.80 19.58
C VAL A 222 20.15 16.47 18.87
N ARG A 223 21.10 15.53 18.95
CA ARG A 223 20.95 14.17 18.43
C ARG A 223 19.80 13.43 19.11
N LYS A 224 19.71 13.46 20.45
CA LYS A 224 18.61 12.85 21.22
C LYS A 224 17.25 13.45 20.83
N LEU A 225 17.16 14.78 20.70
CA LEU A 225 15.92 15.46 20.29
C LEU A 225 15.50 15.12 18.86
N ARG A 226 16.45 15.01 17.93
CA ARG A 226 16.17 14.54 16.57
C ARG A 226 15.54 13.16 16.58
N CYS A 227 16.07 12.22 17.38
CA CYS A 227 15.52 10.88 17.56
C CYS A 227 14.12 10.88 18.19
N ALA A 228 13.81 11.89 19.01
CA ALA A 228 12.48 12.06 19.60
C ALA A 228 11.46 12.69 18.64
N ARG A 229 11.92 13.45 17.64
CA ARG A 229 11.05 14.13 16.64
C ARG A 229 10.64 13.24 15.49
N THR A 230 11.55 12.40 15.00
CA THR A 230 11.33 11.59 13.81
C THR A 230 11.31 10.11 14.12
N SER A 231 10.30 9.40 13.59
CA SER A 231 10.26 7.94 13.60
C SER A 231 10.89 7.46 12.30
N PRO A 232 12.09 6.86 12.33
CA PRO A 232 12.78 6.38 11.13
C PRO A 232 11.96 5.31 10.42
N PHE A 233 11.14 4.56 11.17
CA PHE A 233 10.26 3.52 10.63
C PHE A 233 9.18 4.11 9.73
N ILE A 234 8.60 5.25 10.14
CA ILE A 234 7.61 5.96 9.33
C ILE A 234 8.29 6.56 8.10
N GLU A 235 9.47 7.19 8.26
CA GLU A 235 10.21 7.77 7.15
C GLU A 235 10.68 6.73 6.14
N GLU A 236 11.25 5.61 6.59
CA GLU A 236 11.69 4.51 5.75
C GLU A 236 10.51 3.84 5.03
N LYS A 237 9.40 3.61 5.75
CA LYS A 237 8.18 3.07 5.15
C LYS A 237 7.62 4.00 4.08
N ARG A 238 7.61 5.32 4.33
CA ARG A 238 7.22 6.34 3.33
C ARG A 238 8.17 6.36 2.13
N ARG A 239 9.49 6.29 2.36
CA ARG A 239 10.50 6.23 1.30
C ARG A 239 10.31 5.00 0.41
N LYS A 240 10.22 3.81 1.01
CA LYS A 240 9.98 2.53 0.30
C LYS A 240 8.66 2.55 -0.46
N ALA A 241 7.60 3.16 0.10
CA ALA A 241 6.32 3.30 -0.59
C ALA A 241 6.42 4.24 -1.81
N LYS A 242 7.16 5.34 -1.67
CA LYS A 242 7.42 6.29 -2.78
C LYS A 242 8.22 5.62 -3.90
N GLU A 243 9.30 4.92 -3.56
CA GLU A 243 10.13 4.16 -4.52
C GLU A 243 9.30 3.11 -5.27
N ARG A 244 8.49 2.32 -4.56
CA ARG A 244 7.58 1.35 -5.20
C ARG A 244 6.56 2.02 -6.13
N SER A 245 6.05 3.20 -5.78
CA SER A 245 5.11 3.95 -6.62
C SER A 245 5.78 4.48 -7.89
N GLU A 246 7.00 5.00 -7.76
CA GLU A 246 7.81 5.47 -8.89
C GLU A 246 8.18 4.32 -9.83
N GLN A 247 8.61 3.19 -9.28
CA GLN A 247 8.90 1.98 -10.03
C GLN A 247 7.67 1.50 -10.81
N LYS A 248 6.51 1.39 -10.16
CA LYS A 248 5.24 1.05 -10.83
C LYS A 248 4.84 2.04 -11.92
N ARG A 249 5.20 3.33 -11.78
CA ARG A 249 4.96 4.34 -12.81
C ARG A 249 5.83 4.09 -14.05
N VAL A 250 7.11 3.77 -13.84
CA VAL A 250 8.05 3.44 -14.92
C VAL A 250 7.59 2.16 -15.64
N GLU A 251 7.30 1.10 -14.89
CA GLU A 251 6.82 -0.19 -15.43
C GLU A 251 5.53 -0.02 -16.24
N ARG A 252 4.55 0.74 -15.73
CA ARG A 252 3.33 1.06 -16.49
C ARG A 252 3.61 1.82 -17.78
N GLY A 253 4.58 2.74 -17.77
CA GLY A 253 5.00 3.45 -18.97
C GLY A 253 5.60 2.51 -20.02
N GLN A 254 6.47 1.59 -19.59
CA GLN A 254 7.09 0.58 -20.46
C GLN A 254 6.04 -0.40 -21.03
N MET A 255 5.15 -0.91 -20.18
CA MET A 255 4.05 -1.79 -20.61
C MET A 255 3.13 -1.11 -21.61
N LEU A 256 2.78 0.16 -21.39
CA LEU A 256 1.95 0.93 -22.32
C LEU A 256 2.67 1.10 -23.67
N HIS A 257 3.95 1.43 -23.65
CA HIS A 257 4.74 1.56 -24.87
C HIS A 257 4.81 0.24 -25.65
N GLN A 258 5.10 -0.87 -24.98
CA GLN A 258 5.09 -2.20 -25.60
C GLN A 258 3.73 -2.55 -26.19
N THR A 259 2.65 -2.30 -25.45
CA THR A 259 1.28 -2.54 -25.93
C THR A 259 0.97 -1.72 -27.19
N GLN A 260 1.39 -0.46 -27.23
CA GLN A 260 1.23 0.39 -28.41
C GLN A 260 2.00 -0.12 -29.63
N VAL A 261 3.22 -0.64 -29.45
CA VAL A 261 4.01 -1.26 -30.52
C VAL A 261 3.32 -2.54 -31.04
N LEU A 262 2.84 -3.41 -30.14
CA LEU A 262 2.15 -4.64 -30.53
C LEU A 262 0.83 -4.37 -31.27
N PHE A 263 0.15 -3.26 -30.98
CA PHE A 263 -1.03 -2.81 -31.72
C PHE A 263 -0.70 -2.03 -33.00
N GLY A 264 0.57 -1.82 -33.34
CA GLY A 264 0.99 -1.04 -34.50
C GLY A 264 0.63 0.44 -34.40
N LEU A 265 0.43 0.96 -33.18
CA LEU A 265 0.15 2.38 -32.91
C LEU A 265 1.44 3.21 -32.82
N ARG A 266 2.61 2.56 -32.74
CA ARG A 266 3.91 3.21 -32.65
C ARG A 266 4.98 2.33 -33.31
N GLY A 267 5.97 2.95 -33.98
CA GLY A 267 7.12 2.23 -34.51
C GLY A 267 8.04 1.72 -33.40
N GLU A 268 8.88 0.73 -33.70
CA GLU A 268 9.89 0.18 -32.78
C GLU A 268 10.88 1.27 -32.29
N ASP A 269 11.11 2.30 -33.10
CA ASP A 269 12.01 3.42 -32.80
C ASP A 269 11.34 4.59 -32.04
N GLY A 270 10.06 4.46 -31.66
CA GLY A 270 9.34 5.43 -30.84
C GLY A 270 8.85 6.69 -31.56
N GLU A 271 9.14 6.85 -32.85
CA GLU A 271 8.58 7.89 -33.71
C GLU A 271 7.08 7.64 -33.96
N GLU A 272 6.28 8.71 -33.92
CA GLU A 272 4.91 8.69 -34.43
C GLU A 272 5.02 8.48 -35.94
N GLN A 273 4.78 7.25 -36.41
CA GLN A 273 4.65 7.03 -37.84
C GLN A 273 3.37 7.73 -38.31
N GLU A 274 3.53 8.77 -39.14
CA GLU A 274 2.47 9.20 -40.05
C GLU A 274 1.98 7.96 -40.80
N LYS A 275 0.67 7.76 -40.83
CA LYS A 275 -0.02 6.63 -41.46
C LYS A 275 0.50 6.38 -42.88
N VAL A 276 1.50 5.53 -43.00
CA VAL A 276 1.80 4.79 -44.22
C VAL A 276 1.53 3.35 -43.85
N TRP A 277 0.31 2.90 -44.14
CA TRP A 277 0.01 1.47 -44.23
C TRP A 277 0.87 0.96 -45.38
N ASP A 278 2.06 0.49 -45.05
CA ASP A 278 3.03 0.06 -46.04
C ASP A 278 2.50 -1.23 -46.67
N THR A 279 1.80 -1.09 -47.80
CA THR A 279 1.30 -2.20 -48.61
C THR A 279 2.43 -2.99 -49.28
N ASN A 280 3.69 -2.62 -49.05
CA ASN A 280 4.84 -3.23 -49.68
C ASN A 280 5.88 -3.73 -48.66
N GLY A 281 5.73 -4.99 -48.27
CA GLY A 281 6.88 -5.90 -48.13
C GLY A 281 7.87 -5.67 -46.99
N SER A 282 7.61 -4.75 -46.07
CA SER A 282 8.36 -4.64 -44.82
C SER A 282 8.05 -5.86 -43.95
N LYS A 283 9.08 -6.65 -43.59
CA LYS A 283 9.03 -7.91 -42.81
C LYS A 283 7.77 -8.00 -41.97
N ALA A 284 6.89 -8.96 -42.30
CA ALA A 284 5.69 -9.23 -41.53
C ALA A 284 6.08 -9.48 -40.07
N ILE A 285 5.96 -8.45 -39.23
CA ILE A 285 5.96 -8.62 -37.79
C ILE A 285 4.74 -9.51 -37.55
N GLU A 286 4.97 -10.76 -37.16
CA GLU A 286 3.89 -11.64 -36.72
C GLU A 286 3.21 -10.93 -35.55
N ARG A 287 2.09 -10.28 -35.84
CA ARG A 287 1.38 -9.51 -34.83
C ARG A 287 0.65 -10.48 -33.90
N PRO A 288 0.68 -10.27 -32.59
CA PRO A 288 0.17 -11.24 -31.64
C PRO A 288 -1.35 -11.31 -31.65
N VAL A 289 -1.87 -12.48 -31.29
CA VAL A 289 -3.25 -12.64 -30.84
C VAL A 289 -3.26 -12.49 -29.32
N PHE A 290 -4.01 -11.52 -28.83
CA PHE A 290 -4.21 -11.32 -27.41
C PHE A 290 -5.36 -12.21 -26.94
N VAL A 291 -5.13 -13.00 -25.91
CA VAL A 291 -6.15 -13.84 -25.30
C VAL A 291 -6.22 -13.49 -23.81
N CYS A 292 -7.37 -12.99 -23.38
CA CYS A 292 -7.67 -12.74 -21.98
C CYS A 292 -8.53 -13.87 -21.43
N PHE A 293 -8.19 -14.34 -20.23
CA PHE A 293 -8.96 -15.34 -19.50
C PHE A 293 -9.46 -14.73 -18.19
N ASP A 294 -10.71 -14.99 -17.88
CA ASP A 294 -11.31 -14.75 -16.56
C ASP A 294 -11.85 -16.08 -16.04
N ILE A 295 -11.41 -16.52 -14.87
CA ILE A 295 -11.75 -17.86 -14.35
C ILE A 295 -12.47 -17.67 -13.03
N GLU A 296 -13.72 -18.11 -12.98
CA GLU A 296 -14.49 -18.12 -11.74
C GLU A 296 -14.47 -19.52 -11.11
N ALA A 297 -14.24 -19.54 -9.79
CA ALA A 297 -14.37 -20.73 -8.98
C ALA A 297 -15.52 -20.58 -7.99
N PHE A 298 -16.11 -21.71 -7.62
CA PHE A 298 -17.13 -21.74 -6.58
C PHE A 298 -16.53 -21.35 -5.24
N GLU A 299 -17.29 -20.63 -4.42
CA GLU A 299 -16.79 -20.00 -3.20
C GLU A 299 -16.59 -20.96 -2.02
N ARG A 300 -17.10 -22.19 -2.11
CA ARG A 300 -16.91 -23.22 -1.07
C ARG A 300 -15.93 -24.31 -1.51
N PRO A 301 -15.13 -24.86 -0.58
CA PRO A 301 -14.26 -26.00 -0.85
C PRO A 301 -15.02 -27.17 -1.52
N PRO A 302 -14.45 -27.82 -2.55
CA PRO A 302 -13.06 -27.71 -3.01
C PRO A 302 -12.80 -26.58 -4.02
N ASN A 303 -13.71 -25.60 -4.11
CA ASN A 303 -13.64 -24.46 -5.02
C ASN A 303 -13.49 -24.88 -6.50
N PRO A 304 -14.38 -25.77 -7.00
CA PRO A 304 -14.33 -26.15 -8.41
C PRO A 304 -14.48 -24.92 -9.31
N VAL A 305 -13.77 -24.91 -10.45
CA VAL A 305 -14.00 -23.92 -11.50
C VAL A 305 -15.43 -24.06 -11.99
N SER A 306 -16.17 -22.95 -12.01
CA SER A 306 -17.56 -22.93 -12.47
C SER A 306 -17.68 -22.31 -13.86
N GLU A 307 -16.89 -21.28 -14.16
CA GLU A 307 -17.02 -20.49 -15.40
C GLU A 307 -15.64 -20.04 -15.92
N VAL A 308 -15.53 -19.90 -17.24
CA VAL A 308 -14.35 -19.36 -17.93
C VAL A 308 -14.81 -18.34 -18.96
N GLY A 309 -14.47 -17.07 -18.74
CA GLY A 309 -14.54 -16.01 -19.74
C GLY A 309 -13.28 -16.02 -20.59
N ILE A 310 -13.42 -15.96 -21.92
CA ILE A 310 -12.31 -15.86 -22.87
C ILE A 310 -12.60 -14.66 -23.77
N ALA A 311 -11.65 -13.75 -23.92
CA ALA A 311 -11.73 -12.68 -24.91
C ALA A 311 -10.49 -12.73 -25.81
N VAL A 312 -10.72 -12.92 -27.11
CA VAL A 312 -9.68 -13.05 -28.13
C VAL A 312 -9.68 -11.80 -28.99
N PHE A 313 -8.53 -11.14 -29.08
CA PHE A 313 -8.30 -9.99 -29.92
C PHE A 313 -7.10 -10.25 -30.85
N ASP A 314 -7.39 -10.45 -32.12
CA ASP A 314 -6.37 -10.60 -33.15
C ASP A 314 -5.99 -9.23 -33.70
N SER A 315 -4.75 -8.82 -33.44
CA SER A 315 -4.24 -7.51 -33.83
C SER A 315 -4.08 -7.33 -35.35
N GLN A 316 -4.17 -8.39 -36.15
CA GLN A 316 -4.19 -8.30 -37.61
C GLN A 316 -5.56 -7.86 -38.15
N LEU A 317 -6.65 -8.17 -37.43
CA LEU A 317 -8.02 -7.83 -37.85
C LEU A 317 -8.33 -6.33 -37.77
N VAL A 318 -7.49 -5.56 -37.08
CA VAL A 318 -7.64 -4.11 -36.94
C VAL A 318 -6.75 -3.29 -37.86
N ASN A 319 -6.00 -3.94 -38.76
CA ASN A 319 -5.12 -3.25 -39.72
C ASN A 319 -5.86 -2.25 -40.60
N GLU A 320 -7.17 -2.42 -40.82
CA GLU A 320 -7.96 -1.51 -41.64
C GLU A 320 -9.00 -0.73 -40.82
N VAL A 321 -9.09 -1.00 -39.51
CA VAL A 321 -10.10 -0.41 -38.63
C VAL A 321 -9.44 0.64 -37.72
N PRO A 322 -9.77 1.94 -37.88
CA PRO A 322 -9.35 2.95 -36.93
C PRO A 322 -9.76 2.56 -35.51
N HIS A 323 -8.93 2.84 -34.49
CA HIS A 323 -9.25 2.51 -33.10
C HIS A 323 -10.44 3.29 -32.53
N GLY A 324 -10.81 4.42 -33.15
CA GLY A 324 -11.83 5.31 -32.61
C GLY A 324 -11.45 5.87 -31.24
N THR A 325 -12.39 6.54 -30.58
CA THR A 325 -12.15 7.03 -29.22
C THR A 325 -12.05 5.85 -28.25
N CYS A 326 -10.95 5.77 -27.49
CA CYS A 326 -10.70 4.72 -26.50
C CYS A 326 -10.75 3.27 -27.04
N GLY A 327 -10.43 3.04 -28.31
CA GLY A 327 -10.43 1.69 -28.88
C GLY A 327 -11.83 1.14 -29.19
N ARG A 328 -12.87 1.97 -29.11
CA ARG A 328 -14.27 1.56 -29.26
C ARG A 328 -14.54 0.80 -30.57
N ASP A 329 -13.89 1.23 -31.65
CA ASP A 329 -14.14 0.69 -32.98
C ASP A 329 -13.45 -0.67 -33.18
N TRP A 330 -12.55 -1.06 -32.25
CA TRP A 330 -11.97 -2.40 -32.19
C TRP A 330 -12.81 -3.39 -31.39
N TRP A 331 -13.79 -2.94 -30.60
CA TRP A 331 -14.64 -3.85 -29.82
C TRP A 331 -15.37 -4.90 -30.65
N PRO A 332 -15.91 -4.60 -31.85
CA PRO A 332 -16.60 -5.58 -32.68
C PRO A 332 -15.70 -6.73 -33.18
N VAL A 333 -14.37 -6.55 -33.19
CA VAL A 333 -13.44 -7.62 -33.62
C VAL A 333 -12.96 -8.49 -32.45
N ILE A 334 -13.28 -8.12 -31.21
CA ILE A 334 -13.00 -8.94 -30.04
C ILE A 334 -14.01 -10.08 -30.00
N LYS A 335 -13.51 -11.33 -30.05
CA LYS A 335 -14.33 -12.53 -29.91
C LYS A 335 -14.40 -12.91 -28.44
N ALA A 336 -15.57 -12.75 -27.83
CA ALA A 336 -15.80 -13.11 -26.44
C ALA A 336 -16.52 -14.46 -26.34
N HIS A 337 -16.11 -15.30 -25.40
CA HIS A 337 -16.73 -16.57 -25.06
C HIS A 337 -16.94 -16.63 -23.56
N HIS A 338 -18.11 -17.10 -23.13
CA HIS A 338 -18.38 -17.40 -21.74
C HIS A 338 -18.76 -18.88 -21.63
N LEU A 339 -17.90 -19.64 -20.98
CA LEU A 339 -18.02 -21.08 -20.85
C LEU A 339 -18.45 -21.41 -19.43
N ARG A 340 -19.59 -22.09 -19.27
CA ARG A 340 -20.04 -22.59 -17.97
C ARG A 340 -19.82 -24.09 -17.91
N ILE A 341 -19.15 -24.57 -16.87
CA ILE A 341 -18.88 -25.99 -16.69
C ILE A 341 -20.19 -26.69 -16.32
N ARG A 342 -20.59 -27.66 -17.15
CA ARG A 342 -21.92 -28.27 -17.12
C ARG A 342 -22.21 -28.92 -15.77
N GLU A 343 -21.24 -29.65 -15.25
CA GLU A 343 -21.28 -30.37 -13.97
C GLU A 343 -21.55 -29.44 -12.79
N TYR A 344 -21.09 -28.18 -12.88
CA TYR A 344 -21.17 -27.18 -11.83
C TYR A 344 -22.12 -26.03 -12.14
N SER A 345 -22.89 -26.12 -13.23
CA SER A 345 -23.80 -25.05 -13.68
C SER A 345 -24.91 -24.69 -12.69
N GLY A 346 -25.22 -25.57 -11.74
CA GLY A 346 -26.13 -25.31 -10.62
C GLY A 346 -25.50 -24.57 -9.44
N LEU A 347 -24.17 -24.44 -9.40
CA LEU A 347 -23.45 -23.73 -8.35
C LEU A 347 -23.43 -22.23 -8.67
N VAL A 348 -23.77 -21.40 -7.67
CA VAL A 348 -23.81 -19.94 -7.81
C VAL A 348 -23.20 -19.33 -6.56
N ASN A 349 -22.19 -18.48 -6.73
CA ASN A 349 -21.58 -17.73 -5.65
C ASN A 349 -22.57 -16.69 -5.09
N ARG A 350 -22.71 -16.64 -3.76
CA ARG A 350 -23.66 -15.74 -3.08
C ARG A 350 -23.08 -15.04 -1.86
N VAL A 351 -22.04 -15.59 -1.24
CA VAL A 351 -21.53 -15.16 0.06
C VAL A 351 -20.43 -14.12 -0.09
N PHE A 352 -19.40 -14.39 -0.90
CA PHE A 352 -18.23 -13.51 -0.98
C PHE A 352 -18.20 -12.68 -2.27
N VAL A 353 -18.69 -13.25 -3.38
CA VAL A 353 -18.88 -12.58 -4.65
C VAL A 353 -20.27 -12.96 -5.15
N LYS A 354 -21.09 -11.98 -5.52
CA LYS A 354 -22.41 -12.26 -6.07
C LYS A 354 -22.25 -12.67 -7.53
N GLY A 355 -22.35 -13.98 -7.81
CA GLY A 355 -22.30 -14.49 -9.18
C GLY A 355 -23.54 -14.05 -9.96
N CYS A 356 -23.35 -13.68 -11.24
CA CYS A 356 -24.44 -13.46 -12.20
C CYS A 356 -24.32 -14.42 -13.39
N PRO A 357 -24.47 -15.74 -13.15
CA PRO A 357 -24.15 -16.79 -14.13
C PRO A 357 -25.05 -16.81 -15.37
N GLY A 358 -26.10 -15.98 -15.40
CA GLY A 358 -27.07 -15.89 -16.49
C GLY A 358 -26.91 -14.66 -17.38
N ASP A 359 -26.06 -13.70 -17.01
CA ASP A 359 -25.92 -12.43 -17.72
C ASP A 359 -24.57 -12.36 -18.44
N PHE A 360 -24.52 -12.90 -19.67
CA PHE A 360 -23.40 -12.63 -20.58
C PHE A 360 -23.80 -11.55 -21.58
N ASN A 361 -23.15 -10.39 -21.49
CA ASN A 361 -23.51 -9.21 -22.29
C ASN A 361 -22.89 -9.19 -23.70
N PHE A 362 -22.08 -10.21 -24.05
CA PHE A 362 -21.23 -10.21 -25.24
C PHE A 362 -21.36 -11.48 -26.10
N GLY A 363 -22.43 -12.26 -25.92
CA GLY A 363 -22.70 -13.46 -26.74
C GLY A 363 -23.94 -14.23 -26.31
#